data_AF-A0A8H4F219-F1
#
_entry.id   AF-A0A8H4F219-F1
#
_cell.length_a   1.000
_cell.length_b   1.000
_cell.length_c   1.000
_cell.angle_alpha   90.00
_cell.angle_beta   90.00
_cell.angle_gamma   90.00
#
_symmetry.space_group_name_H-M   'P 1'
#
loop_
_entity.id
_entity.type
_entity.pdbx_description
1 polymer ?
#
loop_
_entity_poly.entity_id
_entity_poly.type
_entity_poly.pdbx_seq_one_letter_code
_entity_poly.pdbx_strand_id
1 'polypeptide(L)'
;LDEVDRRQFLQAYPRNVLRQYDPPVTNSIKIGSLTTRFDGHLSNVQFRLSGVTRPIDSFLYDLFRNNSESVPAPVVKEFAICIHEMLADVASHITQLRSDNVCNDNGLPSVPLVPPQRDPGLLLDAPHIIEQTKLCQSLSDISSQSRPRSRKRNGSSKP
;
A
#
# COMPACT_ATOMS: atom_id res chain seq x y z
N LEU A 1 -12.47 15.06 18.33
CA LEU A 1 -13.22 15.63 17.20
C LEU A 1 -14.06 14.51 16.62
N ASP A 2 -15.37 14.71 16.55
CA ASP A 2 -16.22 13.78 15.80
C ASP A 2 -15.93 13.90 14.29
N GLU A 3 -16.56 13.06 13.46
CA GLU A 3 -16.30 13.05 12.02
C GLU A 3 -16.83 14.30 11.30
N VAL A 4 -17.80 15.01 11.88
CA VAL A 4 -18.33 16.26 11.33
C VAL A 4 -17.36 17.40 11.61
N ASP A 5 -17.00 17.58 12.88
CA ASP A 5 -16.04 18.58 13.34
C ASP A 5 -14.69 18.41 12.67
N ARG A 6 -14.21 17.16 12.55
CA ARG A 6 -12.96 16.85 11.87
C ARG A 6 -12.99 17.29 10.41
N ARG A 7 -14.08 17.01 9.69
CA ARG A 7 -14.23 17.42 8.28
C ARG A 7 -14.30 18.93 8.14
N GLN A 8 -15.07 19.60 9.00
CA GLN A 8 -15.19 21.05 9.00
C GLN A 8 -13.85 21.73 9.30
N PHE A 9 -13.11 21.24 10.29
CA PHE A 9 -11.77 21.70 10.60
C PHE A 9 -10.82 21.56 9.40
N LEU A 10 -10.77 20.39 8.75
CA LEU A 10 -9.90 20.17 7.59
C LEU A 10 -10.32 20.96 6.35
N GLN A 11 -11.59 21.32 6.21
CA GLN A 11 -12.10 22.18 5.14
C GLN A 11 -11.72 23.65 5.32
N ALA A 12 -11.41 24.08 6.54
CA ALA A 12 -10.93 25.44 6.80
C ALA A 12 -9.52 25.70 6.23
N TYR A 13 -8.76 24.64 5.93
CA TYR A 13 -7.41 24.74 5.37
C TYR A 13 -7.41 24.59 3.85
N PRO A 14 -6.58 25.37 3.12
CA PRO A 14 -6.42 25.22 1.69
C PRO A 14 -6.07 23.78 1.29
N ARG A 15 -6.60 23.31 0.16
CA ARG A 15 -6.18 22.02 -0.39
C ARG A 15 -4.72 22.14 -0.84
N ASN A 16 -3.86 21.23 -0.38
CA ASN A 16 -2.50 21.16 -0.89
C ASN A 16 -2.54 20.66 -2.34
N VAL A 17 -2.30 21.57 -3.28
CA VAL A 17 -2.28 21.27 -4.73
C VAL A 17 -0.98 20.55 -5.14
N LEU A 18 0.08 20.69 -4.35
CA LEU A 18 1.40 20.12 -4.60
C LEU A 18 1.50 18.66 -4.13
N ARG A 19 0.71 18.29 -3.12
CA ARG A 19 0.61 16.93 -2.57
C ARG A 19 -0.80 16.40 -2.72
N GLN A 20 -1.21 16.22 -3.97
CA GLN A 20 -2.40 15.42 -4.28
C GLN A 20 -2.05 13.96 -4.03
N TYR A 21 -2.63 13.42 -2.96
CA TYR A 21 -2.49 12.01 -2.65
C TYR A 21 -3.74 11.28 -3.15
N ASP A 22 -3.57 10.53 -4.24
CA ASP A 22 -4.53 9.50 -4.63
C ASP A 22 -4.00 8.15 -4.15
N PRO A 23 -4.76 7.44 -3.29
CA PRO A 23 -4.36 6.10 -2.88
C PRO A 23 -4.31 5.22 -4.13
N PRO A 24 -3.25 4.40 -4.28
CA PRO A 24 -3.18 3.47 -5.40
C PRO A 24 -4.38 2.55 -5.36
N VAL A 25 -4.98 2.36 -6.54
CA VAL A 25 -6.20 1.58 -6.71
C VAL A 25 -5.82 0.10 -6.75
N THR A 26 -6.56 -0.73 -6.04
CA THR A 26 -6.43 -2.20 -6.15
C THR A 26 -6.69 -2.63 -7.58
N ASN A 27 -5.82 -3.48 -8.12
CA ASN A 27 -6.04 -4.08 -9.44
C ASN A 27 -7.37 -4.84 -9.50
N SER A 28 -7.92 -5.00 -10.70
CA SER A 28 -9.10 -5.84 -11.00
C SER A 28 -8.81 -7.34 -10.87
N ILE A 29 -8.00 -7.73 -9.89
CA ILE A 29 -7.73 -9.13 -9.53
C ILE A 29 -8.91 -9.60 -8.69
N LYS A 30 -9.32 -10.85 -8.87
CA LYS A 30 -10.37 -11.46 -8.04
C LYS A 30 -9.83 -11.61 -6.61
N ILE A 31 -10.10 -10.61 -5.78
CA ILE A 31 -9.81 -10.63 -4.35
C ILE A 31 -11.03 -11.08 -3.55
N GLY A 32 -10.78 -11.77 -2.44
CA GLY A 32 -11.79 -12.19 -1.48
C GLY A 32 -12.52 -10.99 -0.85
N SER A 33 -13.74 -11.23 -0.37
CA SER A 33 -14.58 -10.19 0.25
C SER A 33 -13.96 -9.61 1.52
N LEU A 34 -13.27 -10.43 2.30
CA LEU A 34 -12.53 -10.00 3.50
C LEU A 34 -11.37 -9.08 3.14
N THR A 35 -10.57 -9.48 2.15
CA THR A 35 -9.43 -8.72 1.62
C THR A 35 -9.87 -7.37 1.07
N THR A 36 -10.98 -7.33 0.31
CA THR A 36 -11.59 -6.10 -0.19
C THR A 36 -12.00 -5.15 0.93
N ARG A 37 -12.66 -5.69 1.97
CA ARG A 37 -13.09 -4.88 3.12
C ARG A 37 -11.89 -4.32 3.89
N PHE A 38 -10.86 -5.14 4.10
CA PHE A 38 -9.64 -4.71 4.79
C PHE A 38 -8.89 -3.62 4.00
N ASP A 39 -8.78 -3.77 2.68
CA ASP A 39 -8.23 -2.75 1.79
C ASP A 39 -9.03 -1.43 1.86
N GLY A 40 -10.36 -1.52 1.88
CA GLY A 40 -11.24 -0.37 2.07
C GLY A 40 -10.98 0.38 3.40
N HIS A 41 -10.68 -0.35 4.48
CA HIS A 41 -10.32 0.27 5.75
C HIS A 41 -8.94 0.94 5.69
N LEU A 42 -7.94 0.27 5.12
CA LEU A 42 -6.59 0.83 5.00
C LEU A 42 -6.53 2.04 4.07
N SER A 43 -7.21 1.99 2.93
CA SER A 43 -7.32 3.13 2.01
C SER A 43 -8.02 4.33 2.68
N ASN A 44 -9.04 4.09 3.51
CA ASN A 44 -9.69 5.15 4.29
C ASN A 44 -8.73 5.77 5.32
N VAL A 45 -7.94 4.96 6.04
CA VAL A 45 -6.93 5.46 6.98
C VAL A 45 -5.91 6.32 6.26
N GLN A 46 -5.42 5.86 5.10
CA GLN A 46 -4.46 6.58 4.28
C GLN A 46 -5.02 7.91 3.76
N PHE A 47 -6.28 7.94 3.34
CA PHE A 47 -6.99 9.15 2.96
C PHE A 47 -7.15 10.13 4.14
N ARG A 48 -7.44 9.63 5.35
CA ARG A 48 -7.52 10.49 6.54
C ARG A 48 -6.15 11.07 6.91
N LEU A 49 -5.08 10.28 6.78
CA LEU A 49 -3.70 10.69 7.00
C LEU A 49 -3.30 11.82 6.03
N SER A 50 -3.65 11.70 4.75
CA SER A 50 -3.34 12.74 3.76
C SER A 50 -3.99 14.09 4.12
N GLY A 51 -5.18 14.08 4.73
CA GLY A 51 -5.85 15.29 5.21
C GLY A 51 -5.08 16.04 6.29
N VAL A 52 -4.34 15.32 7.16
CA VAL A 52 -3.59 15.91 8.28
C VAL A 52 -2.41 16.77 7.81
N THR A 53 -1.90 16.55 6.58
CA THR A 53 -0.82 17.37 6.04
C THR A 53 -1.22 18.84 5.88
N ARG A 54 -2.50 19.15 5.62
CA ARG A 54 -2.98 20.52 5.35
C ARG A 54 -2.84 21.49 6.53
N PRO A 55 -3.34 21.18 7.74
CA PRO A 55 -3.14 22.07 8.88
C PRO A 55 -1.66 22.24 9.23
N ILE A 56 -0.82 21.20 9.00
CA ILE A 56 0.63 21.29 9.21
C ILE A 56 1.25 22.26 8.20
N ASP A 57 0.95 22.10 6.91
CA ASP A 57 1.45 22.99 5.84
C ASP A 57 1.02 24.45 6.09
N SER A 58 -0.23 24.67 6.50
CA SER A 58 -0.73 26.01 6.82
C SER A 58 -0.01 26.64 8.01
N PHE A 59 0.17 25.87 9.09
CA PHE A 59 0.89 26.34 10.27
C PHE A 59 2.34 26.70 9.96
N LEU A 60 3.03 25.86 9.17
CA LEU A 60 4.39 26.11 8.72
C LEU A 60 4.46 27.35 7.81
N TYR A 61 3.51 27.52 6.90
CA TYR A 61 3.41 28.70 6.05
C TYR A 61 3.30 29.98 6.88
N ASP A 62 2.45 29.99 7.91
CA ASP A 62 2.29 31.14 8.80
C ASP A 62 3.58 31.44 9.59
N LEU A 63 4.29 30.41 10.05
CA LEU A 63 5.59 30.56 10.71
C LEU A 63 6.64 31.21 9.80
N PHE A 64 6.74 30.76 8.54
CA PHE A 64 7.68 31.32 7.57
C PHE A 64 7.30 32.74 7.15
N ARG A 65 6.00 32.98 6.92
CA ARG A 65 5.51 34.29 6.47
C ARG A 65 5.65 35.37 7.52
N ASN A 66 5.39 35.03 8.79
CA ASN A 66 5.40 36.00 9.88
C ASN A 66 6.79 36.19 10.50
N ASN A 67 7.84 35.53 9.99
CA ASN A 67 9.21 35.56 10.52
C ASN A 67 9.23 35.46 12.05
N SER A 68 8.74 34.33 12.57
CA SER A 68 8.67 34.10 14.02
C SER A 68 10.01 34.42 14.71
N GLU A 69 10.02 35.41 15.59
CA GLU A 69 11.20 35.77 16.38
C GLU A 69 11.63 34.64 17.33
N SER A 70 10.69 33.75 17.68
CA SER A 70 10.91 32.68 18.65
C SER A 70 11.56 31.43 18.05
N VAL A 71 11.45 31.19 16.74
CA VAL A 71 11.95 29.94 16.13
C VAL A 71 12.69 30.25 14.82
N PRO A 72 13.99 29.92 14.71
CA PRO A 72 14.73 30.13 13.48
C PRO A 72 14.14 29.38 12.29
N ALA A 73 14.07 30.02 11.12
CA ALA A 73 13.53 29.43 9.90
C ALA A 73 14.18 28.07 9.49
N PRO A 74 15.50 27.84 9.67
CA PRO A 74 16.09 26.52 9.40
C PRO A 74 15.49 25.40 10.25
N VAL A 75 15.19 25.68 11.53
CA VAL A 75 14.58 24.70 12.46
C VAL A 75 13.16 24.36 12.02
N VAL A 76 12.37 25.37 11.63
CA VAL A 76 11.00 25.16 11.11
C VAL A 76 11.05 24.31 9.84
N LYS A 77 12.03 24.54 8.96
CA LYS A 77 12.20 23.79 7.72
C LYS A 77 12.58 22.33 7.98
N GLU A 78 13.55 22.07 8.85
CA GLU A 78 13.94 20.71 9.22
C GLU A 78 12.78 19.95 9.87
N PHE A 79 12.05 20.62 10.78
CA PHE A 79 10.85 20.05 11.39
C PHE A 79 9.78 19.69 10.35
N ALA A 80 9.53 20.57 9.39
CA ALA A 80 8.60 20.31 8.29
C ALA A 80 9.01 19.06 7.50
N ILE A 81 10.29 18.98 7.11
CA ILE A 81 10.83 17.83 6.37
C ILE A 81 10.62 16.54 7.17
N CYS A 82 11.05 16.49 8.42
CA CYS A 82 10.93 15.29 9.25
C CYS A 82 9.48 14.84 9.42
N ILE A 83 8.55 15.76 9.70
CA ILE A 83 7.13 15.42 9.84
C ILE A 83 6.57 14.87 8.53
N HIS A 84 6.90 15.48 7.40
CA HIS A 84 6.45 14.98 6.10
C HIS A 84 7.05 13.63 5.73
N GLU A 85 8.33 13.39 6.04
CA GLU A 85 8.97 12.09 5.85
C GLU A 85 8.32 11.00 6.70
N MET A 86 8.05 11.27 7.98
CA MET A 86 7.33 10.32 8.84
C MET A 86 5.91 10.03 8.34
N LEU A 87 5.18 11.03 7.86
CA LEU A 87 3.85 10.83 7.26
C LEU A 87 3.93 10.02 5.97
N ALA A 88 4.96 10.25 5.15
CA ALA A 88 5.20 9.50 3.92
C ALA A 88 5.61 8.04 4.19
N ASP A 89 6.41 7.80 5.22
CA ASP A 89 6.80 6.46 5.66
C ASP A 89 5.58 5.67 6.13
N VAL A 90 4.73 6.26 7.00
CA VAL A 90 3.47 5.63 7.45
C VAL A 90 2.55 5.33 6.26
N ALA A 91 2.41 6.26 5.31
CA ALA A 91 1.62 6.03 4.10
C ALA A 91 2.21 4.90 3.24
N SER A 92 3.54 4.82 3.12
CA SER A 92 4.22 3.76 2.37
C SER A 92 4.00 2.39 3.03
N HIS A 93 4.11 2.32 4.36
CA HIS A 93 3.82 1.12 5.13
C HIS A 93 2.36 0.65 4.98
N ILE A 94 1.39 1.57 4.99
CA ILE A 94 -0.02 1.22 4.71
C ILE A 94 -0.15 0.65 3.28
N THR A 95 0.53 1.24 2.30
CA THR A 95 0.52 0.73 0.92
C THR A 95 1.12 -0.68 0.84
N GLN A 96 2.20 -0.94 1.58
CA GLN A 96 2.77 -2.28 1.70
C GLN A 96 1.77 -3.27 2.25
N LEU A 97 1.10 -2.94 3.37
CA LEU A 97 0.08 -3.81 3.96
C LEU A 97 -1.06 -4.10 2.97
N ARG A 98 -1.49 -3.11 2.18
CA ARG A 98 -2.51 -3.31 1.13
C ARG A 98 -2.02 -4.29 0.07
N SER A 99 -0.78 -4.11 -0.41
CA SER A 99 -0.11 -5.01 -1.35
C SER A 99 0.01 -6.45 -0.80
N ASP A 100 0.53 -6.60 0.43
CA ASP A 100 0.71 -7.89 1.10
C ASP A 100 -0.59 -8.66 1.20
N ASN A 101 -1.69 -7.99 1.56
CA ASN A 101 -2.99 -8.64 1.69
C ASN A 101 -3.51 -9.15 0.34
N VAL A 102 -3.34 -8.38 -0.72
CA VAL A 102 -3.72 -8.83 -2.07
C VAL A 102 -2.85 -10.01 -2.51
N CYS A 103 -1.53 -9.97 -2.28
CA CYS A 103 -0.63 -11.07 -2.61
C CYS A 103 -0.99 -12.34 -1.82
N ASN A 104 -1.20 -12.23 -0.51
CA ASN A 104 -1.56 -13.35 0.36
C ASN A 104 -2.88 -14.01 -0.06
N ASP A 105 -3.88 -13.22 -0.43
CA ASP A 105 -5.19 -13.72 -0.90
C ASP A 105 -5.08 -14.50 -2.22
N ASN A 106 -4.09 -14.17 -3.05
CA ASN A 106 -3.81 -14.83 -4.33
C ASN A 106 -2.72 -15.92 -4.25
N GLY A 107 -2.17 -16.19 -3.06
CA GLY A 107 -1.06 -17.13 -2.87
C GLY A 107 0.25 -16.71 -3.53
N LEU A 108 0.43 -15.41 -3.75
CA LEU A 108 1.61 -14.82 -4.38
C LEU A 108 2.63 -14.39 -3.32
N PRO A 109 3.93 -14.46 -3.63
CA PRO A 109 4.96 -13.93 -2.73
C PRO A 109 4.79 -12.41 -2.60
N SER A 110 4.78 -11.91 -1.37
CA SER A 110 4.83 -10.46 -1.16
C SER A 110 6.23 -9.92 -1.45
N VAL A 111 6.26 -8.81 -2.20
CA VAL A 111 7.49 -8.06 -2.50
C VAL A 111 7.40 -6.70 -1.81
N PRO A 112 8.45 -6.28 -1.09
CA PRO A 112 8.53 -4.91 -0.57
C PRO A 112 8.44 -3.90 -1.72
N LEU A 113 7.47 -2.99 -1.64
CA LEU A 113 7.34 -1.84 -2.50
C LEU A 113 8.56 -0.94 -2.28
N VAL A 114 9.34 -0.75 -3.33
CA VAL A 114 10.34 0.32 -3.36
C VAL A 114 9.58 1.66 -3.33
N PRO A 115 10.05 2.68 -2.58
CA PRO A 115 9.36 3.97 -2.51
C PRO A 115 9.02 4.49 -3.91
N PRO A 116 7.79 4.98 -4.14
CA PRO A 116 7.32 5.25 -5.48
C PRO A 116 8.17 6.33 -6.16
N GLN A 117 8.75 5.96 -7.30
CA GLN A 117 8.91 6.91 -8.40
C GLN A 117 7.54 7.53 -8.69
N ARG A 118 7.52 8.83 -8.99
CA ARG A 118 6.37 9.76 -8.96
C ARG A 118 5.24 9.47 -9.97
N ASP A 119 4.94 8.23 -10.29
CA ASP A 119 3.82 7.87 -11.17
C ASP A 119 2.62 7.38 -10.35
N PRO A 120 1.39 7.82 -10.68
CA PRO A 120 0.17 7.26 -10.13
C PRO A 120 -0.02 5.84 -10.70
N GLY A 121 0.71 4.90 -10.11
CA GLY A 121 0.67 3.49 -10.48
C GLY A 121 -0.49 2.75 -9.81
N LEU A 122 -1.01 1.75 -10.52
CA LEU A 122 -1.81 0.68 -9.93
C LEU A 122 -1.09 0.13 -8.69
N LEU A 123 -1.84 -0.33 -7.67
CA LEU A 123 -1.26 -0.85 -6.42
C LEU A 123 -0.23 -1.97 -6.65
N LEU A 124 -0.41 -2.75 -7.72
CA LEU A 124 0.54 -3.77 -8.14
C LEU A 124 0.68 -3.72 -9.67
N ASP A 125 1.77 -4.27 -10.21
CA ASP A 125 1.93 -4.45 -11.65
C ASP A 125 1.16 -5.70 -12.12
N ALA A 126 -0.01 -5.50 -12.74
CA ALA A 126 -0.89 -6.59 -13.19
C ALA A 126 -0.20 -7.60 -14.16
N PRO A 127 0.59 -7.17 -15.16
CA PRO A 127 1.43 -8.06 -15.96
C PRO A 127 2.32 -8.97 -15.12
N HIS A 128 3.02 -8.41 -14.13
CA HIS A 128 3.92 -9.15 -13.26
C HIS A 128 3.18 -10.20 -12.43
N ILE A 129 1.98 -9.86 -11.93
CA ILE A 129 1.13 -10.80 -11.19
C ILE A 129 0.67 -11.97 -12.05
N ILE A 130 0.23 -11.70 -13.28
CA ILE A 130 -0.22 -12.75 -14.19
C ILE A 130 0.94 -13.71 -14.51
N GLU A 131 2.14 -13.18 -14.70
CA GLU A 131 3.34 -13.98 -14.96
C GLU A 131 3.72 -14.84 -13.76
N GLN A 132 3.77 -14.27 -12.54
CA GLN A 132 4.01 -15.04 -11.32
C GLN A 132 2.94 -16.10 -11.08
N THR A 133 1.66 -15.79 -11.32
CA THR A 133 0.56 -16.75 -11.16
C THR A 133 0.72 -17.94 -12.11
N LYS A 134 1.08 -17.69 -13.38
CA LYS A 134 1.37 -18.74 -14.36
C LYS A 134 2.57 -19.60 -13.97
N LEU A 135 3.62 -18.97 -13.44
CA LEU A 135 4.82 -19.65 -12.93
C LEU A 135 4.48 -20.58 -11.75
N CYS A 136 3.73 -20.07 -10.76
CA CYS A 136 3.29 -20.87 -9.61
C CYS A 136 2.41 -22.05 -10.02
N GLN A 137 1.46 -21.83 -10.94
CA GLN A 137 0.63 -22.91 -11.50
C GLN A 137 1.50 -23.97 -12.20
N SER A 138 2.44 -23.55 -13.05
CA SER A 138 3.35 -24.47 -13.76
C SER A 138 4.20 -25.30 -12.80
N LEU A 139 4.72 -24.69 -11.71
CA LEU A 139 5.48 -25.41 -10.69
C LEU A 139 4.62 -26.43 -9.94
N SER A 140 3.37 -26.10 -9.64
CA SER A 140 2.44 -27.03 -8.99
C SER A 140 2.07 -28.23 -9.90
N ASP A 141 1.93 -27.99 -11.20
CA ASP A 141 1.64 -29.04 -12.18
C ASP A 141 2.83 -30.01 -12.32
N ILE A 142 4.06 -29.50 -12.35
CA ILE A 142 5.29 -30.31 -12.36
C ILE A 142 5.45 -31.12 -11.07
N SER A 143 5.11 -30.55 -9.91
CA SER A 143 5.11 -31.24 -8.62
C SER A 143 4.06 -32.36 -8.55
N SER A 144 2.91 -32.17 -9.19
CA SER A 144 1.84 -33.17 -9.22
C SER A 144 2.12 -34.35 -10.16
N GLN A 145 2.85 -34.13 -11.26
CA GLN A 145 3.24 -35.18 -12.22
C GLN A 145 4.37 -36.08 -11.72
N SER A 146 5.16 -35.66 -10.74
CA SER A 146 6.33 -36.37 -10.25
C SER A 146 6.04 -37.44 -9.18
N ARG A 147 4.77 -37.71 -8.84
CA ARG A 147 4.40 -38.88 -8.02
C ARG A 147 4.27 -40.13 -8.90
N PRO A 148 5.20 -41.10 -8.85
CA PRO A 148 5.03 -42.34 -9.59
C PRO A 148 3.87 -43.14 -8.97
N ARG A 149 2.82 -43.41 -9.77
CA ARG A 149 1.80 -44.41 -9.44
C ARG A 149 2.46 -45.78 -9.32
N SER A 150 2.78 -46.20 -8.10
CA SER A 150 3.26 -47.55 -7.81
C SER A 150 2.18 -48.57 -8.21
N ARG A 151 2.35 -49.16 -9.39
CA ARG A 151 1.49 -50.20 -9.93
C ARG A 151 1.99 -51.54 -9.37
N LYS A 152 1.42 -51.97 -8.25
CA LYS A 152 1.73 -53.27 -7.61
C LYS A 152 1.27 -54.41 -8.54
N ARG A 153 2.22 -54.98 -9.29
CA ARG A 153 2.01 -56.11 -10.21
C ARG A 153 2.29 -57.41 -9.44
N ASN A 154 1.23 -58.05 -8.92
CA ASN A 154 1.34 -59.41 -8.38
C ASN A 154 1.40 -60.39 -9.56
N GLY A 155 2.58 -60.97 -9.80
CA GLY A 155 2.75 -62.17 -10.61
C GLY A 155 3.38 -63.24 -9.73
N SER A 156 2.58 -64.21 -9.28
CA SER A 156 3.08 -65.43 -8.63
C SER A 156 3.21 -66.55 -9.67
N SER A 157 4.38 -67.19 -9.62
CA SER A 157 4.97 -68.11 -10.58
C SER A 157 4.24 -69.46 -10.77
N LYS A 158 4.44 -70.04 -11.97
CA LYS A 158 4.35 -71.47 -12.32
C LYS A 158 5.52 -72.26 -11.70
N PRO A 159 5.51 -73.60 -11.59
CA PRO A 159 5.42 -74.58 -12.68
C PRO A 159 4.07 -75.29 -12.78
#